data_AF-A0A3B8L5Y5-F1
#
_entry.id   AF-A0A3B8L5Y5-F1
#
_cell.length_a   1.000
_cell.length_b   1.000
_cell.length_c   1.000
_cell.angle_alpha   90.00
_cell.angle_beta   90.00
_cell.angle_gamma   90.00
#
_symmetry.space_group_name_H-M   'P 1'
#
loop_
_entity.id
_entity.type
_entity.pdbx_description
1 polymer ?
#
loop_
_entity_poly.entity_id
_entity_poly.type
_entity_poly.pdbx_seq_one_letter_code
_entity_poly.pdbx_strand_id
1 'polypeptide(L)'
;MGITVLGDFILSEGVDPVLENVTAVGATAVALNPTVTAEAAEGEGSFQPPDDAGSSPRLFDRPLFGKRSLWVQSEISYRPEESCYDGSTYRPRVAGGLTDAHGSLIGEFIDAARGRGLDVFLQVPAARPSGLRDEDRPRTPDGEIPAGRMADTASLASPAVRDWNRCYTADLVRQYPNVNGFRIDWPEYPCYTWGEVFQDFGNHVETFAADHGFDFDTIRSDVSALKRWLETELGDEDLAELADRDRGRFRLAREVLSRPGVVEWLRLKAALS
;
A
#
# COMPACT_ATOMS: atom_id res chain seq x y z
N MET A 1 -7.81 -19.35 9.65
CA MET A 1 -6.67 -18.42 9.88
C MET A 1 -6.00 -18.19 8.53
N GLY A 2 -5.64 -16.95 8.19
CA GLY A 2 -4.92 -16.62 6.94
C GLY A 2 -3.48 -16.20 7.19
N ILE A 3 -2.54 -16.58 6.32
CA ILE A 3 -1.12 -16.22 6.41
C ILE A 3 -0.67 -15.49 5.14
N THR A 4 0.09 -14.41 5.27
CA THR A 4 0.81 -13.83 4.11
C THR A 4 2.14 -14.55 3.94
N VAL A 5 2.41 -15.00 2.72
CA VAL A 5 3.70 -15.52 2.27
C VAL A 5 4.28 -14.54 1.27
N LEU A 6 5.51 -14.10 1.51
CA LEU A 6 6.26 -13.31 0.52
C LEU A 6 6.80 -14.25 -0.56
N GLY A 7 6.70 -13.86 -1.83
CA GLY A 7 7.24 -14.63 -2.96
C GLY A 7 8.71 -15.02 -2.76
N ASP A 8 9.48 -14.16 -2.09
CA ASP A 8 10.90 -14.36 -1.78
C ASP A 8 11.17 -15.68 -1.04
N PHE A 9 10.31 -16.06 -0.10
CA PHE A 9 10.47 -17.34 0.63
C PHE A 9 10.08 -18.54 -0.23
N ILE A 10 9.14 -18.39 -1.16
CA ILE A 10 8.81 -19.43 -2.15
C ILE A 10 10.02 -19.68 -3.02
N LEU A 11 10.71 -18.63 -3.45
CA LEU A 11 11.92 -18.72 -4.27
C LEU A 11 13.13 -19.25 -3.48
N SER A 12 13.29 -18.81 -2.24
CA SER A 12 14.43 -19.20 -1.40
C SER A 12 14.35 -20.62 -0.87
N GLU A 13 13.14 -21.13 -0.60
CA GLU A 13 12.96 -22.40 0.13
C GLU A 13 12.18 -23.45 -0.66
N GLY A 14 11.48 -23.04 -1.71
CA GLY A 14 10.62 -23.90 -2.52
C GLY A 14 9.16 -23.94 -2.04
N VAL A 15 8.30 -24.38 -2.95
CA VAL A 15 6.83 -24.41 -2.74
C VAL A 15 6.43 -25.34 -1.60
N ASP A 16 6.92 -26.58 -1.59
CA ASP A 16 6.47 -27.60 -0.64
C ASP A 16 6.87 -27.28 0.81
N PRO A 17 8.14 -26.93 1.13
CA PRO A 17 8.51 -26.59 2.51
C PRO A 17 7.74 -25.39 3.07
N VAL A 18 7.46 -24.39 2.22
CA VAL A 18 6.66 -23.23 2.64
C VAL A 18 5.22 -23.65 2.95
N LEU A 19 4.60 -24.45 2.08
CA LEU A 19 3.21 -24.90 2.30
C LEU A 19 3.06 -25.89 3.45
N GLU A 20 4.05 -26.75 3.70
CA GLU A 20 4.11 -27.59 4.90
C GLU A 20 4.07 -26.75 6.17
N ASN A 21 4.87 -25.68 6.24
CA ASN A 21 4.86 -24.77 7.39
C ASN A 21 3.51 -24.04 7.54
N VAL A 22 2.92 -23.55 6.45
CA VAL A 22 1.61 -22.87 6.44
C VAL A 22 0.51 -23.82 6.94
N THR A 23 0.49 -25.06 6.46
CA THR A 23 -0.52 -26.04 6.84
C THR A 23 -0.31 -26.59 8.25
N ALA A 24 0.94 -26.76 8.70
CA ALA A 24 1.26 -27.27 10.03
C ALA A 24 0.71 -26.39 11.16
N VAL A 25 0.60 -25.07 10.93
CA VAL A 25 0.00 -24.13 11.89
C VAL A 25 -1.53 -24.03 11.77
N GLY A 26 -2.16 -24.83 10.91
CA GLY A 26 -3.61 -24.85 10.72
C GLY A 26 -4.16 -23.65 9.96
N ALA A 27 -3.35 -23.01 9.10
CA ALA A 27 -3.89 -22.00 8.20
C ALA A 27 -4.87 -22.63 7.21
N THR A 28 -5.91 -21.88 6.91
CA THR A 28 -6.98 -22.23 5.96
C THR A 28 -6.93 -21.36 4.71
N ALA A 29 -6.11 -20.30 4.75
CA ALA A 29 -5.94 -19.37 3.65
C ALA A 29 -4.49 -18.86 3.58
N VAL A 30 -4.04 -18.51 2.39
CA VAL A 30 -2.75 -17.88 2.12
C VAL A 30 -2.91 -16.68 1.21
N ALA A 31 -2.16 -15.61 1.48
CA ALA A 31 -2.04 -14.46 0.59
C ALA A 31 -0.59 -14.31 0.10
N LEU A 32 -0.39 -14.01 -1.17
CA LEU A 32 0.93 -13.80 -1.77
C LEU A 32 0.91 -12.70 -2.83
N ASN A 33 2.03 -12.01 -3.01
CA ASN A 33 2.20 -11.04 -4.09
C ASN A 33 2.62 -11.76 -5.40
N PRO A 34 2.14 -11.31 -6.58
CA PRO A 34 2.54 -11.84 -7.88
C PRO A 34 3.90 -11.24 -8.30
N THR A 35 4.95 -11.51 -7.54
CA THR A 35 6.28 -10.93 -7.74
C THR A 35 7.33 -11.99 -7.47
N VAL A 36 8.39 -11.97 -8.28
CA VAL A 36 9.58 -12.80 -8.09
C VAL A 36 10.76 -11.91 -7.77
N THR A 37 11.58 -12.37 -6.83
CA THR A 37 12.67 -11.58 -6.26
C THR A 37 13.92 -12.43 -6.16
N ALA A 38 15.06 -11.86 -6.54
CA ALA A 38 16.36 -12.51 -6.48
C ALA A 38 17.41 -11.58 -5.87
N GLU A 39 18.49 -12.18 -5.38
CA GLU A 39 19.66 -11.44 -4.90
C GLU A 39 20.21 -10.52 -6.01
N ALA A 40 20.59 -9.31 -5.61
CA ALA A 40 21.21 -8.31 -6.49
C ALA A 40 22.61 -7.95 -5.99
N ALA A 41 23.40 -7.30 -6.84
CA ALA A 41 24.66 -6.71 -6.41
C ALA A 41 24.42 -5.55 -5.44
N GLU A 42 25.45 -5.18 -4.68
CA GLU A 42 25.38 -4.04 -3.78
C GLU A 42 25.07 -2.74 -4.53
N GLY A 43 24.05 -2.00 -4.07
CA GLY A 43 23.57 -0.79 -4.72
C GLY A 43 22.55 -1.03 -5.85
N GLU A 44 22.24 -2.28 -6.20
CA GLU A 44 21.25 -2.61 -7.22
C GLU A 44 19.91 -3.02 -6.60
N GLY A 45 18.81 -2.50 -7.16
CA GLY A 45 17.47 -2.80 -6.69
C GLY A 45 17.17 -2.15 -5.32
N SER A 46 16.76 -2.95 -4.34
CA SER A 46 16.39 -2.50 -3.00
C SER A 46 17.11 -3.30 -1.92
N PHE A 47 17.58 -2.64 -0.87
CA PHE A 47 18.15 -3.30 0.30
C PHE A 47 17.04 -3.86 1.21
N GLN A 48 17.20 -5.10 1.64
CA GLN A 48 16.23 -5.81 2.46
C GLN A 48 16.89 -6.45 3.71
N PRO A 49 16.24 -6.36 4.88
CA PRO A 49 15.06 -5.53 5.14
C PRO A 49 15.41 -4.02 5.00
N PRO A 50 14.42 -3.15 4.71
CA PRO A 50 14.68 -1.73 4.49
C PRO A 50 15.21 -1.06 5.77
N ASP A 51 16.04 -0.03 5.58
CA ASP A 51 16.50 0.81 6.69
C ASP A 51 15.32 1.68 7.18
N ASP A 52 14.85 1.43 8.41
CA ASP A 52 13.73 2.14 9.05
C ASP A 52 14.10 3.59 9.43
N ALA A 53 14.33 4.45 8.43
CA ALA A 53 14.60 5.89 8.58
C ALA A 53 15.60 6.24 9.70
N GLY A 54 16.56 5.35 9.99
CA GLY A 54 17.65 5.55 10.96
C GLY A 54 17.57 4.83 12.31
N SER A 55 16.53 4.03 12.61
CA SER A 55 16.43 3.35 13.93
C SER A 55 16.76 1.84 13.87
N SER A 56 18.06 1.53 13.81
CA SER A 56 18.67 0.17 13.82
C SER A 56 18.47 -0.66 12.54
N PRO A 57 19.51 -1.34 12.01
CA PRO A 57 19.32 -2.26 10.89
C PRO A 57 18.44 -3.40 11.36
N ARG A 58 17.23 -3.51 10.79
CA ARG A 58 16.48 -4.76 10.87
C ARG A 58 17.37 -5.83 10.22
N LEU A 59 17.46 -6.98 10.85
CA LEU A 59 18.01 -8.18 10.23
C LEU A 59 16.88 -9.18 10.15
N PHE A 60 16.82 -9.95 9.08
CA PHE A 60 15.85 -11.04 9.01
C PHE A 60 16.08 -12.03 10.15
N ASP A 61 15.03 -12.27 10.94
CA ASP A 61 15.03 -13.34 11.94
C ASP A 61 15.12 -14.71 11.27
N ARG A 62 14.37 -14.89 10.18
CA ARG A 62 14.45 -16.04 9.27
C ARG A 62 15.27 -15.66 8.03
N PRO A 63 16.47 -16.21 7.82
CA PRO A 63 17.32 -15.84 6.69
C PRO A 63 16.61 -16.01 5.34
N LEU A 64 16.84 -15.06 4.44
CA LEU A 64 16.39 -15.11 3.05
C LEU A 64 17.61 -15.39 2.16
N PHE A 65 17.56 -16.43 1.33
CA PHE A 65 18.72 -16.95 0.59
C PHE A 65 19.95 -17.21 1.48
N GLY A 66 19.72 -17.65 2.71
CA GLY A 66 20.77 -17.88 3.72
C GLY A 66 21.40 -16.61 4.31
N LYS A 67 20.91 -15.41 3.94
CA LYS A 67 21.41 -14.11 4.42
C LYS A 67 20.42 -13.45 5.36
N ARG A 68 20.94 -12.66 6.31
CA ARG A 68 20.14 -11.86 7.25
C ARG A 68 19.85 -10.45 6.75
N SER A 69 20.52 -10.02 5.69
CA SER A 69 20.29 -8.78 4.96
C SER A 69 20.95 -8.89 3.58
N LEU A 70 20.37 -8.29 2.55
CA LEU A 70 20.87 -8.37 1.17
C LEU A 70 20.22 -7.31 0.28
N TRP A 71 20.85 -7.04 -0.86
CA TRP A 71 20.21 -6.33 -1.96
C TRP A 71 19.38 -7.30 -2.79
N VAL A 72 18.20 -6.86 -3.22
CA VAL A 72 17.30 -7.66 -4.06
C VAL A 72 16.74 -6.84 -5.21
N GLN A 73 16.50 -7.52 -6.33
CA GLN A 73 15.76 -7.01 -7.47
C GLN A 73 14.47 -7.82 -7.63
N SER A 74 13.41 -7.17 -8.11
CA SER A 74 12.08 -7.77 -8.21
C SER A 74 11.44 -7.48 -9.56
N GLU A 75 10.75 -8.47 -10.10
CA GLU A 75 9.96 -8.38 -11.33
C GLU A 75 8.57 -8.99 -11.11
N ILE A 76 7.61 -8.70 -11.98
CA ILE A 76 6.31 -9.38 -11.92
C ILE A 76 6.47 -10.86 -12.27
N SER A 77 5.68 -11.74 -11.65
CA SER A 77 5.84 -13.20 -11.80
C SER A 77 5.26 -13.77 -13.11
N TYR A 78 4.73 -12.93 -13.99
CA TYR A 78 4.13 -13.35 -15.26
C TYR A 78 4.37 -12.27 -16.32
N ARG A 79 4.15 -12.59 -17.59
CA ARG A 79 4.21 -11.61 -18.68
C ARG A 79 2.84 -10.95 -18.87
N PRO A 80 2.68 -9.65 -18.56
CA PRO A 80 1.39 -8.99 -18.65
C PRO A 80 0.79 -9.00 -20.04
N GLU A 81 -0.53 -9.14 -20.11
CA GLU A 81 -1.25 -9.00 -21.37
C GLU A 81 -1.46 -7.51 -21.67
N GLU A 82 -0.61 -6.93 -22.53
CA GLU A 82 -0.62 -5.50 -22.87
C GLU A 82 -1.99 -4.98 -23.31
N SER A 83 -2.80 -5.80 -23.99
CA SER A 83 -4.16 -5.45 -24.43
C SER A 83 -5.08 -5.09 -23.26
N CYS A 84 -4.82 -5.59 -22.05
CA CYS A 84 -5.58 -5.23 -20.85
C CYS A 84 -5.41 -3.77 -20.47
N TYR A 85 -4.33 -3.15 -20.90
CA TYR A 85 -3.94 -1.77 -20.58
C TYR A 85 -4.14 -0.84 -21.77
N ASP A 86 -4.83 -1.28 -22.82
CA ASP A 86 -5.20 -0.42 -23.95
C ASP A 86 -6.05 0.77 -23.45
N GLY A 87 -5.57 1.97 -23.72
CA GLY A 87 -6.19 3.21 -23.23
C GLY A 87 -5.88 3.57 -21.77
N SER A 88 -5.22 2.69 -21.01
CA SER A 88 -4.73 3.03 -19.67
C SER A 88 -3.59 4.04 -19.76
N THR A 89 -3.60 4.99 -18.83
CA THR A 89 -2.54 5.99 -18.66
C THR A 89 -1.23 5.35 -18.20
N TYR A 90 -1.35 4.33 -17.34
CA TYR A 90 -0.23 3.58 -16.78
C TYR A 90 -0.05 2.25 -17.48
N ARG A 91 1.21 1.88 -17.69
CA ARG A 91 1.61 0.62 -18.31
C ARG A 91 1.57 -0.54 -17.31
N PRO A 92 1.55 -1.80 -17.80
CA PRO A 92 1.73 -2.96 -16.94
C PRO A 92 3.07 -2.90 -16.18
N ARG A 93 3.15 -3.72 -15.13
CA ARG A 93 4.41 -3.94 -14.41
C ARG A 93 5.43 -4.66 -15.30
N VAL A 94 6.71 -4.43 -15.04
CA VAL A 94 7.78 -4.91 -15.91
C VAL A 94 8.09 -6.38 -15.63
N ALA A 95 8.00 -7.20 -16.69
CA ALA A 95 8.50 -8.56 -16.74
C ALA A 95 9.86 -8.60 -17.42
N GLY A 96 10.75 -9.48 -16.96
CA GLY A 96 12.12 -9.58 -17.47
C GLY A 96 12.74 -10.96 -17.26
N GLY A 97 14.05 -10.96 -16.97
CA GLY A 97 14.81 -12.20 -16.86
C GLY A 97 14.45 -13.02 -15.63
N LEU A 98 14.07 -12.37 -14.52
CA LEU A 98 13.60 -13.07 -13.32
C LEU A 98 12.21 -13.67 -13.54
N THR A 99 11.34 -12.95 -14.27
CA THR A 99 10.04 -13.48 -14.69
C THR A 99 10.22 -14.77 -15.49
N ASP A 100 11.12 -14.77 -16.47
CA ASP A 100 11.37 -15.95 -17.31
C ASP A 100 11.97 -17.12 -16.52
N ALA A 101 12.86 -16.83 -15.57
CA ALA A 101 13.56 -17.85 -14.80
C ALA A 101 12.71 -18.44 -13.66
N HIS A 102 11.88 -17.62 -13.00
CA HIS A 102 11.26 -17.96 -11.72
C HIS A 102 9.76 -17.69 -11.67
N GLY A 103 9.17 -17.05 -12.68
CA GLY A 103 7.76 -16.64 -12.67
C GLY A 103 6.77 -17.79 -12.47
N SER A 104 7.08 -18.98 -13.00
CA SER A 104 6.21 -20.16 -12.87
C SER A 104 5.99 -20.59 -11.41
N LEU A 105 6.96 -20.33 -10.52
CA LEU A 105 6.90 -20.73 -9.11
C LEU A 105 5.69 -20.15 -8.38
N ILE A 106 5.24 -18.95 -8.76
CA ILE A 106 4.04 -18.35 -8.18
C ILE A 106 2.79 -19.13 -8.58
N GLY A 107 2.67 -19.52 -9.85
CA GLY A 107 1.58 -20.38 -10.33
C GLY A 107 1.60 -21.76 -9.68
N GLU A 108 2.78 -22.38 -9.63
CA GLU A 108 2.99 -23.68 -8.96
C GLU A 108 2.61 -23.63 -7.48
N PHE A 109 2.97 -22.55 -6.77
CA PHE A 109 2.55 -22.34 -5.38
C PHE A 109 1.04 -22.22 -5.24
N ILE A 110 0.39 -21.44 -6.10
CA ILE A 110 -1.07 -21.27 -6.09
C ILE A 110 -1.74 -22.62 -6.26
N ASP A 111 -1.38 -23.39 -7.28
CA ASP A 111 -1.98 -24.69 -7.58
C ASP A 111 -1.73 -25.69 -6.43
N ALA A 112 -0.51 -25.72 -5.89
CA ALA A 112 -0.14 -26.58 -4.79
C ALA A 112 -0.84 -26.20 -3.46
N ALA A 113 -1.13 -24.92 -3.24
CA ALA A 113 -1.92 -24.44 -2.11
C ALA A 113 -3.39 -24.83 -2.25
N ARG A 114 -3.98 -24.64 -3.44
CA ARG A 114 -5.35 -25.07 -3.75
C ARG A 114 -5.51 -26.59 -3.60
N GLY A 115 -4.53 -27.37 -4.06
CA GLY A 115 -4.50 -28.83 -3.89
C GLY A 115 -4.47 -29.29 -2.43
N ARG A 116 -3.99 -28.45 -1.51
CA ARG A 116 -4.02 -28.67 -0.05
C ARG A 116 -5.31 -28.14 0.61
N GLY A 117 -6.26 -27.64 -0.17
CA GLY A 117 -7.53 -27.11 0.34
C GLY A 117 -7.44 -25.71 0.95
N LEU A 118 -6.38 -24.95 0.66
CA LEU A 118 -6.25 -23.56 1.11
C LEU A 118 -7.02 -22.61 0.18
N ASP A 119 -7.61 -21.58 0.76
CA ASP A 119 -8.02 -20.40 -0.02
C ASP A 119 -6.80 -19.55 -0.35
N VAL A 120 -6.66 -19.12 -1.60
CA VAL A 120 -5.49 -18.39 -2.09
C VAL A 120 -5.89 -16.99 -2.54
N PHE A 121 -5.21 -15.97 -2.03
CA PHE A 121 -5.48 -14.57 -2.34
C PHE A 121 -4.25 -13.89 -2.93
N LEU A 122 -4.41 -13.12 -4.02
CA LEU A 122 -3.33 -12.26 -4.49
C LEU A 122 -3.30 -10.97 -3.68
N GLN A 123 -2.19 -10.72 -3.01
CA GLN A 123 -1.94 -9.45 -2.33
C GLN A 123 -1.44 -8.42 -3.35
N VAL A 124 -2.22 -7.37 -3.57
CA VAL A 124 -1.95 -6.34 -4.59
C VAL A 124 -2.07 -4.94 -3.98
N PRO A 125 -1.24 -3.96 -4.39
CA PRO A 125 -1.33 -2.60 -3.85
C PRO A 125 -2.59 -1.90 -4.32
N ALA A 126 -3.16 -1.03 -3.48
CA ALA A 126 -4.33 -0.23 -3.86
C ALA A 126 -4.04 0.85 -4.91
N ALA A 127 -2.86 1.48 -4.88
CA ALA A 127 -2.60 2.67 -5.70
C ALA A 127 -1.10 2.88 -6.00
N ARG A 128 -0.43 1.87 -6.54
CA ARG A 128 1.01 1.96 -6.91
C ARG A 128 1.29 1.48 -8.35
N PRO A 129 0.84 2.24 -9.37
CA PRO A 129 1.30 2.00 -10.73
C PRO A 129 2.79 2.35 -10.87
N SER A 130 3.47 1.73 -11.84
CA SER A 130 4.85 2.07 -12.20
C SER A 130 4.91 3.43 -12.91
N GLY A 131 5.86 4.28 -12.52
CA GLY A 131 6.03 5.60 -13.13
C GLY A 131 4.93 6.59 -12.76
N LEU A 132 4.50 6.57 -11.48
CA LEU A 132 3.49 7.46 -10.93
C LEU A 132 3.77 8.94 -11.26
N ARG A 133 2.80 9.58 -11.93
CA ARG A 133 2.86 10.99 -12.34
C ARG A 133 2.53 11.90 -11.18
N ASP A 134 3.10 13.10 -11.19
CA ASP A 134 2.88 14.06 -10.12
C ASP A 134 1.42 14.52 -10.00
N GLU A 135 0.69 14.61 -11.11
CA GLU A 135 -0.75 14.96 -11.10
C GLU A 135 -1.61 13.96 -10.31
N ASP A 136 -1.21 12.68 -10.30
CA ASP A 136 -1.93 11.61 -9.62
C ASP A 136 -1.47 11.41 -8.16
N ARG A 137 -0.47 12.17 -7.69
CA ARG A 137 0.01 12.08 -6.31
C ARG A 137 -0.95 12.78 -5.35
N PRO A 138 -1.10 12.26 -4.12
CA PRO A 138 -1.91 12.95 -3.13
C PRO A 138 -1.30 14.31 -2.77
N ARG A 139 -2.15 15.27 -2.39
CA ARG A 139 -1.73 16.61 -1.96
C ARG A 139 -2.05 16.87 -0.49
N THR A 140 -1.24 17.69 0.17
CA THR A 140 -1.57 18.30 1.46
C THR A 140 -2.63 19.40 1.27
N PRO A 141 -3.27 19.91 2.34
CA PRO A 141 -4.30 20.94 2.23
C PRO A 141 -3.83 22.26 1.58
N ASP A 142 -2.53 22.55 1.67
CA ASP A 142 -1.84 23.66 1.01
C ASP A 142 -1.49 23.40 -0.46
N GLY A 143 -1.81 22.22 -0.99
CA GLY A 143 -1.67 21.87 -2.40
C GLY A 143 -0.32 21.26 -2.80
N GLU A 144 0.56 21.02 -1.82
CA GLU A 144 1.90 20.47 -2.05
C GLU A 144 1.89 18.93 -2.06
N ILE A 145 2.88 18.33 -2.72
CA ILE A 145 3.12 16.88 -2.56
C ILE A 145 3.80 16.67 -1.20
N PRO A 146 3.29 15.79 -0.32
CA PRO A 146 3.93 15.55 0.97
C PRO A 146 5.40 15.15 0.78
N ALA A 147 6.31 15.81 1.52
CA ALA A 147 7.72 15.45 1.52
C ALA A 147 7.99 14.21 2.36
N GLY A 148 9.04 13.46 2.04
CA GLY A 148 9.51 12.33 2.86
C GLY A 148 8.50 11.18 3.00
N ARG A 149 7.65 10.97 1.99
CA ARG A 149 6.64 9.90 1.99
C ARG A 149 7.28 8.54 2.15
N MET A 150 6.70 7.70 3.01
CA MET A 150 7.21 6.35 3.22
C MET A 150 6.99 5.47 1.99
N ALA A 151 5.93 5.75 1.23
CA ALA A 151 5.64 5.04 0.02
C ALA A 151 5.08 5.90 -1.09
N ASP A 152 5.45 5.50 -2.30
CA ASP A 152 5.05 6.21 -3.51
C ASP A 152 3.66 5.78 -3.99
N THR A 153 2.63 6.10 -3.19
CA THR A 153 1.22 5.83 -3.52
C THR A 153 0.57 6.98 -4.29
N ALA A 154 -0.42 6.67 -5.10
CA ALA A 154 -1.22 7.66 -5.79
C ALA A 154 -2.44 8.07 -4.96
N SER A 155 -3.14 9.11 -5.40
CA SER A 155 -4.49 9.45 -4.96
C SER A 155 -5.45 8.30 -5.27
N LEU A 156 -6.24 7.86 -4.28
CA LEU A 156 -7.31 6.87 -4.47
C LEU A 156 -8.44 7.40 -5.37
N ALA A 157 -8.52 8.73 -5.51
CA ALA A 157 -9.49 9.41 -6.37
C ALA A 157 -9.02 9.52 -7.83
N SER A 158 -7.75 9.26 -8.15
CA SER A 158 -7.24 9.42 -9.52
C SER A 158 -7.95 8.46 -10.49
N PRO A 159 -8.61 8.99 -11.54
CA PRO A 159 -9.23 8.14 -12.57
C PRO A 159 -8.21 7.25 -13.28
N ALA A 160 -7.02 7.78 -13.59
CA ALA A 160 -5.95 7.05 -14.25
C ALA A 160 -5.45 5.85 -13.43
N VAL A 161 -5.34 6.02 -12.11
CA VAL A 161 -4.94 4.95 -11.18
C VAL A 161 -6.05 3.92 -11.02
N ARG A 162 -7.31 4.36 -10.92
CA ARG A 162 -8.47 3.46 -10.83
C ARG A 162 -8.63 2.62 -12.12
N ASP A 163 -8.39 3.23 -13.29
CA ASP A 163 -8.37 2.51 -14.57
C ASP A 163 -7.23 1.49 -14.61
N TRP A 164 -6.02 1.89 -14.22
CA TRP A 164 -4.90 0.95 -14.12
C TRP A 164 -5.19 -0.22 -13.19
N ASN A 165 -5.82 0.01 -12.03
CA ASN A 165 -6.19 -1.06 -11.10
C ASN A 165 -7.18 -2.05 -11.74
N ARG A 166 -8.14 -1.57 -12.55
CA ARG A 166 -9.06 -2.43 -13.30
C ARG A 166 -8.30 -3.29 -14.31
N CYS A 167 -7.40 -2.67 -15.08
CA CYS A 167 -6.54 -3.35 -16.04
C CYS A 167 -5.68 -4.42 -15.35
N TYR A 168 -5.01 -4.05 -14.25
CA TYR A 168 -4.13 -4.93 -13.50
C TYR A 168 -4.87 -6.10 -12.86
N THR A 169 -6.03 -5.85 -12.28
CA THR A 169 -6.87 -6.92 -11.72
C THR A 169 -7.34 -7.88 -12.82
N ALA A 170 -7.78 -7.36 -13.97
CA ALA A 170 -8.23 -8.19 -15.08
C ALA A 170 -7.10 -9.05 -15.66
N ASP A 171 -5.90 -8.50 -15.78
CA ASP A 171 -4.69 -9.22 -16.19
C ASP A 171 -4.36 -10.34 -15.18
N LEU A 172 -4.34 -10.04 -13.88
CA LEU A 172 -4.11 -11.05 -12.83
C LEU A 172 -5.12 -12.20 -12.84
N VAL A 173 -6.42 -11.92 -13.04
CA VAL A 173 -7.45 -12.97 -13.13
C VAL A 173 -7.22 -13.89 -14.32
N ARG A 174 -6.74 -13.36 -15.46
CA ARG A 174 -6.40 -14.18 -16.63
C ARG A 174 -5.18 -15.07 -16.37
N GLN A 175 -4.19 -14.54 -15.65
CA GLN A 175 -2.91 -15.22 -15.42
C GLN A 175 -3.01 -16.26 -14.30
N TYR A 176 -3.81 -15.98 -13.27
CA TYR A 176 -3.98 -16.83 -12.10
C TYR A 176 -5.46 -17.12 -11.83
N PRO A 177 -6.15 -17.85 -12.71
CA PRO A 177 -7.60 -18.08 -12.61
C PRO A 177 -8.01 -18.94 -11.39
N ASN A 178 -7.06 -19.64 -10.77
CA ASN A 178 -7.31 -20.57 -9.65
C ASN A 178 -7.33 -19.91 -8.27
N VAL A 179 -7.11 -18.58 -8.19
CA VAL A 179 -7.15 -17.84 -6.93
C VAL A 179 -8.59 -17.61 -6.45
N ASN A 180 -8.78 -17.53 -5.14
CA ASN A 180 -10.09 -17.26 -4.52
C ASN A 180 -10.43 -15.77 -4.50
N GLY A 181 -9.45 -14.89 -4.67
CA GLY A 181 -9.69 -13.45 -4.72
C GLY A 181 -8.43 -12.63 -4.49
N PHE A 182 -8.65 -11.39 -4.03
CA PHE A 182 -7.60 -10.41 -3.81
C PHE A 182 -7.58 -9.96 -2.36
N ARG A 183 -6.39 -9.69 -1.85
CA ARG A 183 -6.16 -8.93 -0.62
C ARG A 183 -5.54 -7.60 -1.02
N ILE A 184 -6.29 -6.52 -0.85
CA ILE A 184 -5.77 -5.19 -1.16
C ILE A 184 -4.81 -4.77 -0.05
N ASP A 185 -3.56 -4.56 -0.43
CA ASP A 185 -2.52 -4.01 0.45
C ASP A 185 -2.65 -2.49 0.47
N TRP A 186 -2.80 -1.96 1.68
CA TRP A 186 -3.06 -0.56 1.98
C TRP A 186 -4.24 -0.01 1.18
N PRO A 187 -5.47 -0.47 1.49
CA PRO A 187 -6.68 0.05 0.85
C PRO A 187 -6.92 1.53 1.17
N GLU A 188 -6.26 2.06 2.20
CA GLU A 188 -6.35 3.43 2.68
C GLU A 188 -5.05 4.21 2.37
N TYR A 189 -5.11 5.53 2.53
CA TYR A 189 -3.92 6.38 2.48
C TYR A 189 -2.93 6.01 3.60
N PRO A 190 -1.64 5.77 3.29
CA PRO A 190 -0.60 5.60 4.30
C PRO A 190 -0.54 6.83 5.23
N CYS A 191 -0.11 6.62 6.48
CA CYS A 191 0.01 7.66 7.50
C CYS A 191 1.32 7.51 8.30
N TYR A 192 2.40 7.11 7.64
CA TYR A 192 3.68 6.85 8.30
C TYR A 192 4.44 8.12 8.64
N THR A 193 4.29 9.16 7.82
CA THR A 193 4.89 10.46 8.08
C THR A 193 3.86 11.53 8.37
N TRP A 194 4.31 12.61 9.02
CA TRP A 194 3.43 13.71 9.40
C TRP A 194 2.70 14.33 8.20
N GLY A 195 3.39 14.50 7.07
CA GLY A 195 2.76 15.00 5.84
C GLY A 195 1.69 14.06 5.28
N GLU A 196 1.88 12.75 5.43
CA GLU A 196 0.92 11.74 4.97
C GLU A 196 -0.38 11.71 5.79
N VAL A 197 -0.36 12.16 7.06
CA VAL A 197 -1.56 12.22 7.90
C VAL A 197 -2.63 13.13 7.28
N PHE A 198 -2.22 14.27 6.73
CA PHE A 198 -3.11 15.33 6.23
C PHE A 198 -3.35 15.26 4.71
N GLN A 199 -2.94 14.20 4.02
CA GLN A 199 -3.36 13.99 2.63
C GLN A 199 -4.77 13.38 2.59
N ASP A 200 -5.58 13.51 1.54
CA ASP A 200 -5.30 13.96 0.19
C ASP A 200 -6.27 15.08 -0.23
N PHE A 201 -5.74 16.19 -0.75
CA PHE A 201 -6.46 17.41 -1.14
C PHE A 201 -6.19 17.80 -2.61
N GLY A 202 -5.79 16.85 -3.46
CA GLY A 202 -5.57 17.10 -4.89
C GLY A 202 -6.87 17.29 -5.68
N ASN A 203 -6.75 17.79 -6.92
CA ASN A 203 -7.88 18.04 -7.84
C ASN A 203 -8.79 16.82 -8.04
N HIS A 204 -8.24 15.61 -7.98
CA HIS A 204 -9.02 14.38 -8.09
C HIS A 204 -9.98 14.18 -6.91
N VAL A 205 -9.52 14.48 -5.69
CA VAL A 205 -10.35 14.41 -4.49
C VAL A 205 -11.37 15.54 -4.48
N GLU A 206 -11.00 16.75 -4.91
CA GLU A 206 -11.94 17.87 -5.08
C GLU A 206 -13.09 17.50 -6.02
N THR A 207 -12.77 16.92 -7.19
CA THR A 207 -13.77 16.43 -8.15
C THR A 207 -14.65 15.35 -7.52
N PHE A 208 -14.05 14.35 -6.88
CA PHE A 208 -14.80 13.29 -6.21
C PHE A 208 -15.72 13.82 -5.11
N ALA A 209 -15.24 14.77 -4.31
CA ALA A 209 -15.99 15.39 -3.24
C ALA A 209 -17.23 16.11 -3.77
N ALA A 210 -17.07 16.90 -4.85
CA ALA A 210 -18.18 17.58 -5.51
C ALA A 210 -19.23 16.58 -6.02
N ASP A 211 -18.80 15.49 -6.68
CA ASP A 211 -19.69 14.46 -7.22
C ASP A 211 -20.47 13.68 -6.14
N HIS A 212 -19.96 13.65 -4.90
CA HIS A 212 -20.55 12.90 -3.79
C HIS A 212 -21.16 13.79 -2.69
N GLY A 213 -21.29 15.10 -2.94
CA GLY A 213 -21.97 16.03 -2.05
C GLY A 213 -21.17 16.44 -0.81
N PHE A 214 -19.85 16.35 -0.86
CA PHE A 214 -18.97 16.86 0.18
C PHE A 214 -18.60 18.33 -0.10
N ASP A 215 -18.63 19.16 0.94
CA ASP A 215 -18.12 20.53 0.87
C ASP A 215 -16.58 20.52 1.01
N PHE A 216 -15.90 20.34 -0.13
CA PHE A 216 -14.45 20.23 -0.17
C PHE A 216 -13.73 21.48 0.35
N ASP A 217 -14.26 22.66 0.09
CA ASP A 217 -13.65 23.92 0.55
C ASP A 217 -13.69 24.05 2.07
N THR A 218 -14.85 23.74 2.69
CA THR A 218 -14.96 23.71 4.15
C THR A 218 -14.05 22.63 4.74
N ILE A 219 -14.01 21.42 4.16
CA ILE A 219 -13.11 20.34 4.58
C ILE A 219 -11.65 20.81 4.54
N ARG A 220 -11.21 21.39 3.42
CA ARG A 220 -9.83 21.88 3.25
C ARG A 220 -9.49 22.98 4.24
N SER A 221 -10.38 23.95 4.45
CA SER A 221 -10.17 25.06 5.38
C SER A 221 -10.03 24.56 6.83
N ASP A 222 -10.93 23.69 7.27
CA ASP A 222 -10.97 23.15 8.62
C ASP A 222 -9.79 22.23 8.91
N VAL A 223 -9.42 21.35 7.96
CA VAL A 223 -8.25 20.48 8.12
C VAL A 223 -6.95 21.29 8.09
N SER A 224 -6.87 22.35 7.27
CA SER A 224 -5.74 23.29 7.28
C SER A 224 -5.61 23.99 8.64
N ALA A 225 -6.73 24.43 9.22
CA ALA A 225 -6.74 25.06 10.53
C ALA A 225 -6.34 24.08 11.66
N LEU A 226 -6.78 22.83 11.58
CA LEU A 226 -6.34 21.78 12.51
C LEU A 226 -4.84 21.51 12.39
N LYS A 227 -4.33 21.35 11.16
CA LYS A 227 -2.91 21.15 10.88
C LYS A 227 -2.07 22.29 11.44
N ARG A 228 -2.46 23.54 11.16
CA ARG A 228 -1.76 24.74 11.69
C ARG A 228 -1.73 24.76 13.21
N TRP A 229 -2.85 24.44 13.86
CA TRP A 229 -2.91 24.39 15.31
C TRP A 229 -1.89 23.37 15.86
N LEU A 230 -1.89 22.16 15.31
CA LEU A 230 -0.98 21.08 15.71
C LEU A 230 0.49 21.39 15.44
N GLU A 231 0.81 22.15 14.39
CA GLU A 231 2.21 22.41 14.00
C GLU A 231 2.79 23.67 14.62
N THR A 232 1.98 24.70 14.85
CA THR A 232 2.49 26.05 15.11
C THR A 232 1.79 26.80 16.24
N GLU A 233 0.61 26.35 16.69
CA GLU A 233 -0.19 27.10 17.68
C GLU A 233 -0.41 26.32 18.99
N LEU A 234 0.08 25.08 19.11
CA LEU A 234 0.07 24.32 20.37
C LEU A 234 0.86 25.06 21.46
N GLY A 235 0.17 25.48 22.51
CA GLY A 235 0.77 26.10 23.69
C GLY A 235 0.90 25.15 24.90
N ASP A 236 1.56 25.61 25.95
CA ASP A 236 1.75 24.82 27.18
C ASP A 236 0.43 24.39 27.84
N GLU A 237 -0.60 25.26 27.78
CA GLU A 237 -1.94 24.93 28.30
C GLU A 237 -2.60 23.80 27.50
N ASP A 238 -2.43 23.79 26.17
CA ASP A 238 -2.93 22.72 25.32
C ASP A 238 -2.24 21.40 25.65
N LEU A 239 -0.91 21.43 25.80
CA LEU A 239 -0.13 20.24 26.15
C LEU A 239 -0.50 19.70 27.54
N ALA A 240 -0.74 20.59 28.50
CA ALA A 240 -1.20 20.20 29.83
C ALA A 240 -2.57 19.53 29.79
N GLU A 241 -3.51 20.06 28.98
CA GLU A 241 -4.84 19.45 28.79
C GLU A 241 -4.74 18.11 28.04
N LEU A 242 -3.88 18.01 27.02
CA LEU A 242 -3.63 16.76 26.28
C LEU A 242 -2.98 15.68 27.16
N ALA A 243 -2.17 16.07 28.15
CA ALA A 243 -1.49 15.18 29.09
C ALA A 243 -2.33 14.84 30.34
N ASP A 244 -3.54 15.38 30.48
CA ASP A 244 -4.41 15.12 31.64
C ASP A 244 -4.94 13.67 31.64
N ARG A 245 -5.69 13.30 32.69
CA ARG A 245 -6.19 11.95 32.95
C ARG A 245 -7.07 11.39 31.85
N ASP A 246 -7.78 12.23 31.12
CA ASP A 246 -8.59 11.82 29.96
C ASP A 246 -7.73 11.63 28.70
N ARG A 247 -6.44 11.97 28.74
CA ARG A 247 -5.48 11.97 27.65
C ARG A 247 -5.92 12.86 26.49
N GLY A 248 -6.48 14.03 26.82
CA GLY A 248 -6.86 15.03 25.82
C GLY A 248 -8.10 14.69 25.02
N ARG A 249 -8.88 13.68 25.41
CA ARG A 249 -10.11 13.29 24.69
C ARG A 249 -11.08 14.46 24.56
N PHE A 250 -11.29 15.22 25.63
CA PHE A 250 -12.18 16.38 25.59
C PHE A 250 -11.60 17.54 24.78
N ARG A 251 -10.28 17.77 24.88
CA ARG A 251 -9.59 18.78 24.05
C ARG A 251 -9.74 18.46 22.57
N LEU A 252 -9.40 17.24 22.16
CA LEU A 252 -9.51 16.79 20.77
C LEU A 252 -10.97 16.81 20.28
N ALA A 253 -11.93 16.42 21.12
CA ALA A 253 -13.34 16.52 20.79
C ALA A 253 -13.79 17.97 20.54
N ARG A 254 -13.32 18.93 21.35
CA ARG A 254 -13.58 20.37 21.10
C ARG A 254 -13.01 20.82 19.77
N GLU A 255 -11.78 20.42 19.44
CA GLU A 255 -11.14 20.81 18.18
C GLU A 255 -11.87 20.27 16.96
N VAL A 256 -12.42 19.06 17.04
CA VAL A 256 -13.25 18.45 16.00
C VAL A 256 -14.61 19.14 15.90
N LEU A 257 -15.24 19.46 17.04
CA LEU A 257 -16.54 20.15 17.07
C LEU A 257 -16.44 21.60 16.55
N SER A 258 -15.32 22.27 16.76
CA SER A 258 -15.08 23.63 16.23
C SER A 258 -14.71 23.65 14.75
N ARG A 259 -14.42 22.48 14.17
CA ARG A 259 -14.00 22.29 12.77
C ARG A 259 -14.74 21.11 12.15
N PRO A 260 -16.06 21.23 11.92
CA PRO A 260 -16.89 20.12 11.45
C PRO A 260 -16.39 19.49 10.14
N GLY A 261 -15.67 20.25 9.30
CA GLY A 261 -15.01 19.76 8.09
C GLY A 261 -13.98 18.66 8.34
N VAL A 262 -13.43 18.55 9.56
CA VAL A 262 -12.54 17.42 9.94
C VAL A 262 -13.32 16.10 9.99
N VAL A 263 -14.57 16.12 10.46
CA VAL A 263 -15.42 14.91 10.45
C VAL A 263 -15.81 14.54 9.02
N GLU A 264 -16.18 15.53 8.21
CA GLU A 264 -16.49 15.32 6.80
C GLU A 264 -15.28 14.82 6.01
N TRP A 265 -14.06 15.26 6.35
CA TRP A 265 -12.82 14.74 5.78
C TRP A 265 -12.63 13.24 6.05
N LEU A 266 -12.89 12.78 7.29
CA LEU A 266 -12.82 11.35 7.62
C LEU A 266 -13.88 10.54 6.85
N ARG A 267 -15.08 11.10 6.66
CA ARG A 267 -16.13 10.48 5.82
C ARG A 267 -15.74 10.44 4.35
N LEU A 268 -15.13 11.50 3.83
CA LEU A 268 -14.61 11.57 2.46
C LEU A 268 -13.52 10.52 2.24
N LYS A 269 -12.56 10.38 3.17
CA LYS A 269 -11.54 9.31 3.15
C LYS A 269 -12.15 7.91 3.15
N ALA A 270 -13.16 7.69 4.00
CA ALA A 270 -13.87 6.41 4.06
C ALA A 270 -14.69 6.11 2.80
N ALA A 271 -15.18 7.13 2.09
CA ALA A 271 -15.88 6.95 0.82
C ALA A 271 -14.92 6.65 -0.35
N LEU A 272 -13.65 7.05 -0.23
CA LEU A 272 -12.61 6.79 -1.24
C LEU A 272 -11.95 5.41 -1.14
N SER A 273 -11.95 4.82 0.06
CA SER A 273 -11.29 3.55 0.38
C SER A 273 -12.28 2.39 0.31
#